data_AF-A0A0R1UWG5-F1
#
_entry.id   AF-A0A0R1UWG5-F1
#
_cell.length_a   1.000
_cell.length_b   1.000
_cell.length_c   1.000
_cell.angle_alpha   90.00
_cell.angle_beta   90.00
_cell.angle_gamma   90.00
#
_symmetry.space_group_name_H-M   'P 1'
#
loop_
_entity.id
_entity.type
_entity.pdbx_description
1 polymer ?
#
loop_
_entity_poly.entity_id
_entity_poly.type
_entity_poly.pdbx_seq_one_letter_code
_entity_poly.pdbx_strand_id
1 'polypeptide(L)' 'MEYTKKDDFVGGYIEYFISKIPEYKNKKWTVKVYAKVVASGYSTQKNGRQILLKKGFTTNGNKENEFYKYFTILEDL' A
#
# COMPACT_ATOMS: atom_id res chain seq x y z
N MET A 1 -5.95 7.25 14.89
CA MET A 1 -4.72 7.82 14.28
C MET A 1 -4.48 7.07 12.99
N GLU A 2 -4.67 7.71 11.84
CA GLU A 2 -4.23 7.14 10.56
C GLU A 2 -2.74 7.40 10.43
N TYR A 3 -1.92 6.36 10.60
CA TYR A 3 -0.49 6.45 10.31
C TYR A 3 -0.32 6.42 8.79
N THR A 4 -0.34 7.59 8.18
CA THR A 4 -0.10 7.77 6.75
C THR A 4 1.37 8.05 6.48
N LYS A 5 1.93 7.42 5.46
CA LYS A 5 3.26 7.73 4.93
C LYS A 5 3.12 8.07 3.46
N LYS A 6 3.83 9.11 3.01
CA LYS A 6 3.90 9.47 1.59
C LYS A 6 5.26 9.08 1.01
N ASP A 7 5.25 8.68 -0.26
CA ASP A 7 6.44 8.39 -1.05
C ASP A 7 6.27 9.03 -2.43
N ASP A 8 7.07 10.05 -2.69
CA ASP A 8 6.95 10.89 -3.87
C ASP A 8 7.55 10.22 -5.10
N PHE A 9 6.98 10.50 -6.26
CA PHE A 9 7.54 10.15 -7.56
C PHE A 9 7.27 11.25 -8.58
N VAL A 10 7.85 11.15 -9.78
CA VAL A 10 7.68 12.19 -10.80
C VAL A 10 6.20 12.33 -11.17
N GLY A 11 5.61 13.47 -10.78
CA GLY A 11 4.24 13.88 -11.10
C GLY A 11 3.16 13.45 -10.08
N GLY A 12 3.51 12.82 -8.97
CA GLY A 12 2.54 12.41 -7.95
C GLY A 12 3.19 11.80 -6.71
N TYR A 13 2.37 11.20 -5.86
CA TYR A 13 2.85 10.49 -4.68
C TYR A 13 2.02 9.24 -4.40
N ILE A 14 2.60 8.32 -3.63
CA ILE A 14 1.93 7.15 -3.09
C ILE A 14 1.63 7.43 -1.62
N GLU A 15 0.37 7.29 -1.23
CA GLU A 15 -0.06 7.35 0.17
C GLU A 15 -0.23 5.94 0.73
N TYR A 16 0.54 5.60 1.74
CA TYR A 16 0.44 4.35 2.48
C TYR A 16 -0.36 4.55 3.76
N PHE A 17 -1.22 3.61 4.10
CA PHE A 17 -1.99 3.66 5.34
C PHE A 17 -2.36 2.25 5.83
N ILE A 18 -2.65 2.16 7.12
CA ILE A 18 -3.14 0.95 7.78
C ILE A 18 -4.54 1.26 8.30
N SER A 19 -5.54 0.50 7.84
CA SER A 19 -6.95 0.72 8.24
C SER A 19 -7.39 -0.09 9.45
N LYS A 20 -6.62 -1.13 9.82
CA LYS A 20 -6.93 -2.03 10.94
C LYS A 20 -5.66 -2.38 11.67
N ILE A 21 -5.77 -2.61 12.97
CA ILE A 21 -4.67 -3.15 13.78
C ILE A 21 -4.17 -4.49 13.20
N PRO A 22 -2.90 -4.83 13.41
CA PRO A 22 -2.38 -6.14 13.02
C PRO A 22 -3.25 -7.28 13.56
N GLU A 23 -3.42 -8.33 12.77
CA GLU A 23 -4.16 -9.55 13.11
C GLU A 23 -3.18 -10.71 13.30
N TYR A 24 -3.36 -11.50 14.36
CA TYR A 24 -2.58 -12.71 14.59
C TYR A 24 -3.19 -13.89 13.82
N LYS A 25 -2.48 -14.37 12.80
CA LYS A 25 -2.92 -15.49 11.94
C LYS A 25 -1.76 -16.44 11.68
N ASN A 26 -2.03 -17.75 11.68
CA ASN A 26 -1.02 -18.80 11.43
C ASN A 26 0.25 -18.64 12.27
N LYS A 27 0.08 -18.34 13.57
CA LYS A 27 1.16 -18.08 14.54
C LYS A 27 2.06 -16.87 14.22
N LYS A 28 1.56 -15.89 13.48
CA LYS A 28 2.32 -14.68 13.11
C LYS A 28 1.42 -13.45 13.17
N TRP A 29 1.98 -12.32 13.62
CA TRP A 29 1.31 -11.03 13.46
C TRP A 29 1.37 -10.59 12.00
N THR A 30 0.22 -10.22 11.45
CA THR A 30 0.09 -9.80 10.06
C THR A 30 -0.63 -8.48 9.99
N VAL A 31 -0.15 -7.56 9.16
CA VAL A 31 -0.79 -6.28 8.93
C VAL A 31 -1.04 -6.09 7.45
N LYS A 32 -2.24 -5.60 7.11
CA LYS A 32 -2.59 -5.23 5.76
C LYS A 32 -2.31 -3.74 5.58
N VAL A 33 -1.28 -3.43 4.78
CA VAL A 33 -0.93 -2.06 4.41
C VAL A 33 -1.59 -1.76 3.07
N TYR A 34 -2.30 -0.65 3.02
CA TYR A 34 -2.89 -0.12 1.81
C TYR A 34 -1.98 0.94 1.20
N ALA A 35 -2.04 1.08 -0.12
CA ALA A 35 -1.35 2.12 -0.86
C ALA A 35 -2.28 2.72 -1.91
N LYS A 36 -2.30 4.04 -2.02
CA LYS A 36 -3.10 4.78 -3.00
C LYS A 36 -2.20 5.68 -3.84
N VAL A 37 -2.32 5.59 -5.16
CA VAL A 37 -1.62 6.51 -6.08
C VAL A 37 -2.42 7.80 -6.17
N VAL A 38 -1.77 8.93 -5.89
CA VAL A 38 -2.35 10.27 -6.02
C VAL A 38 -1.57 11.03 -7.08
N ALA A 39 -2.20 11.23 -8.24
CA ALA A 39 -1.66 11.98 -9.37
C ALA A 39 -2.82 12.46 -10.27
N SER A 40 -2.62 13.61 -10.94
CA SER A 40 -3.64 14.22 -11.81
C SER A 40 -3.71 13.61 -13.22
N GLY A 41 -2.59 13.12 -13.76
CA GLY A 41 -2.52 12.58 -15.13
C GLY A 41 -2.63 11.06 -15.21
N TYR A 42 -3.35 10.53 -16.20
CA TYR A 42 -3.49 9.07 -16.42
C TYR A 42 -2.15 8.35 -16.62
N SER A 43 -1.24 8.96 -17.39
CA SER A 43 0.12 8.43 -17.60
C SER A 43 0.90 8.36 -16.29
N THR A 44 0.80 9.41 -15.47
CA THR A 44 1.45 9.48 -14.16
C THR A 44 0.87 8.48 -13.17
N GLN A 45 -0.45 8.30 -13.16
CA GLN A 45 -1.11 7.25 -12.37
C GLN A 45 -0.63 5.86 -12.81
N LYS A 46 -0.50 5.60 -14.12
CA LYS A 46 0.05 4.34 -14.65
C LYS A 46 1.46 4.07 -14.13
N ASN A 47 2.32 5.09 -14.07
CA ASN A 47 3.66 4.98 -13.48
C ASN A 47 3.59 4.62 -11.99
N GLY A 48 2.77 5.32 -11.21
CA GLY A 48 2.56 5.01 -9.78
C GLY A 48 2.06 3.58 -9.55
N ARG A 49 1.11 3.10 -10.38
CA ARG A 49 0.64 1.70 -10.36
C ARG A 49 1.78 0.72 -10.62
N GLN A 50 2.63 0.98 -11.62
CA GLN A 50 3.79 0.14 -11.90
C GLN A 50 4.80 0.09 -10.75
N ILE A 51 5.03 1.22 -10.07
CA ILE A 51 5.89 1.27 -8.87
C ILE A 51 5.34 0.35 -7.78
N LEU A 52 4.04 0.42 -7.49
CA LEU A 52 3.40 -0.43 -6.46
C LEU A 52 3.46 -1.92 -6.81
N LEU A 53 3.18 -2.27 -8.06
CA LEU A 53 3.29 -3.65 -8.53
C LEU A 53 4.73 -4.18 -8.40
N LYS A 54 5.74 -3.38 -8.76
CA LYS A 54 7.16 -3.74 -8.57
C LYS A 54 7.55 -3.91 -7.10
N LYS A 55 6.92 -3.16 -6.19
CA LYS A 55 7.07 -3.31 -4.73
C LYS A 55 6.30 -4.52 -4.16
N GLY A 56 5.61 -5.29 -5.00
CA GLY A 56 4.86 -6.49 -4.62
C GLY A 56 3.52 -6.19 -3.95
N PHE A 57 2.93 -5.02 -4.23
CA PHE A 57 1.54 -4.75 -3.86
C PHE A 57 0.58 -5.36 -4.89
N THR A 58 -0.60 -5.74 -4.43
CA THR A 58 -1.69 -6.30 -5.23
C THR A 58 -2.81 -5.28 -5.39
N THR A 59 -3.51 -5.28 -6.52
CA THR A 59 -4.65 -4.39 -6.78
C THR A 59 -5.79 -4.61 -5.78
N ASN A 60 -6.44 -3.54 -5.33
CA ASN A 60 -7.57 -3.58 -4.40
C ASN A 60 -8.92 -3.72 -5.14
N GLY A 61 -9.03 -4.74 -6.00
CA GLY A 61 -10.26 -5.03 -6.76
C GLY A 61 -10.71 -3.85 -7.63
N ASN A 62 -11.96 -3.43 -7.46
CA ASN A 62 -12.61 -2.37 -8.26
C ASN A 62 -12.17 -0.94 -7.90
N LYS A 63 -11.29 -0.76 -6.92
CA LYS A 63 -10.80 0.57 -6.53
C LYS A 63 -9.59 0.94 -7.36
N GLU A 64 -9.82 1.75 -8.39
CA GLU A 64 -8.76 2.24 -9.25
C GLU A 64 -7.69 2.98 -8.42
N ASN A 65 -6.41 2.71 -8.72
CA ASN A 65 -5.25 3.30 -8.06
C ASN A 65 -5.06 2.92 -6.57
N GLU A 66 -5.86 2.01 -6.02
CA GLU A 66 -5.66 1.45 -4.68
C GLU A 66 -5.08 0.04 -4.74
N PHE A 67 -4.17 -0.22 -3.83
CA PHE A 67 -3.43 -1.47 -3.71
C PHE A 67 -3.31 -1.87 -2.24
N TYR A 68 -2.94 -3.13 -2.00
CA TYR A 68 -2.61 -3.61 -0.68
C TYR A 68 -1.45 -4.61 -0.72
N LYS A 69 -0.76 -4.73 0.41
CA LYS A 69 0.24 -5.77 0.66
C LYS A 69 0.13 -6.23 2.11
N TYR A 70 0.24 -7.54 2.33
CA TYR A 70 0.36 -8.08 3.68
C TYR A 70 1.82 -8.07 4.09
N PHE A 71 2.09 -7.53 5.27
CA PHE A 71 3.38 -7.61 5.94
C PHE A 71 3.24 -8.51 7.15
N THR A 72 4.21 -9.40 7.32
CA THR A 72 4.35 -10.17 8.56
C THR A 72 5.22 -9.36 9.50
N ILE A 73 4.70 -9.05 10.68
CA ILE A 73 5.48 -8.49 11.78
C ILE A 73 6.10 -9.70 12.46
N LEU A 74 7.38 -9.93 12.17
CA LEU A 74 8.17 -10.93 12.88
C LEU A 74 8.62 -10.27 14.19
N GLU A 75 7.85 -10.47 15.24
CA GLU A 75 8.41 -10.36 16.58
C GLU A 75 8.76 -11.79 17.01
N ASP A 76 10.06 -12.06 17.15
CA ASP A 76 10.49 -12.95 18.23
C ASP A 76 10.18 -12.16 19.51
N LEU A 77 9.04 -12.49 20.15
CA LEU A 77 8.70 -12.05 21.50
C LEU A 77 9.49 -12.86 22.53
#